data_AF-A0A1Q5DF44-F1
#
_entry.id   AF-A0A1Q5DF44-F1
#
_cell.length_a   1.000
_cell.length_b   1.000
_cell.length_c   1.000
_cell.angle_alpha   90.00
_cell.angle_beta   90.00
_cell.angle_gamma   90.00
#
_symmetry.space_group_name_H-M   'P 1'
#
loop_
_entity.id
_entity.type
_entity.pdbx_description
1 polymer ?
#
loop_
_entity_poly.entity_id
_entity_poly.type
_entity_poly.pdbx_seq_one_letter_code
_entity_poly.pdbx_strand_id
1 'polypeptide(L)'
;MSPSASSATPRLAVVGIPSNRRVGLFQEAVRAAGLPAARVVPWLEVLRGGPSFLPGETVRIESPGEDAEVDRLLRGADDPTRVEGSALWYARFTSAVRDIARAATTAGAVLLDGPRDIEVLFDKRLCHGVLDAAGVPVPDSPTSGPDAAPVRGWADVRRLMADHRMPRVFLKPAHGSSASGVVALETAGPGRLRASTSVERDEEGRLFNSLRVCRLTSEHEVGALVDALAPDGLHIERWLPKASQGGRVADLRVVVVAGRATHAVVRTSRSPMTNLHLGGTRGDLDQVRAAVEDAGGSWRAALAVCEEAAACFPDTLCVGVDLLPATGWRRFAVGEANAFGDLLPRLTGLPGSGAEGLDTYGAQIASLLDRTRNDRARNDRARNDRVTDTR
;
A
#
# COMPACT_ATOMS: atom_id res chain seq x y z
N MET A 1 -21.93 45.72 5.54
CA MET A 1 -22.22 44.34 6.00
C MET A 1 -21.20 43.43 5.33
N SER A 2 -20.18 42.99 6.08
CA SER A 2 -19.18 42.06 5.57
C SER A 2 -19.84 40.71 5.29
N PRO A 3 -19.53 40.04 4.18
CA PRO A 3 -20.05 38.70 3.96
C PRO A 3 -19.52 37.81 5.09
N SER A 4 -20.47 37.26 5.85
CA SER A 4 -20.25 36.17 6.79
C SER A 4 -19.36 35.10 6.12
N ALA A 5 -18.43 34.51 6.86
CA ALA A 5 -17.61 33.39 6.42
C ALA A 5 -18.54 32.20 6.08
N SER A 6 -19.06 32.22 4.87
CA SER A 6 -20.05 31.29 4.34
C SER A 6 -19.38 29.94 4.07
N SER A 7 -19.57 28.99 4.99
CA SER A 7 -19.94 27.59 4.67
C SER A 7 -19.30 26.92 3.45
N ALA A 8 -17.99 27.03 3.23
CA ALA A 8 -17.39 26.50 1.99
C ALA A 8 -17.37 24.95 2.00
N THR A 9 -18.18 24.34 1.14
CA THR A 9 -18.06 22.93 0.73
C THR A 9 -16.60 22.63 0.36
N PRO A 10 -16.01 21.51 0.80
CA PRO A 10 -14.61 21.21 0.51
C PRO A 10 -14.38 21.21 -1.00
N ARG A 11 -13.38 21.97 -1.44
CA ARG A 11 -12.92 21.96 -2.84
C ARG A 11 -11.94 20.81 -3.00
N LEU A 12 -12.30 19.81 -3.79
CA LEU A 12 -11.47 18.63 -3.95
C LEU A 12 -10.65 18.71 -5.24
N ALA A 13 -9.40 18.28 -5.15
CA ALA A 13 -8.57 17.96 -6.30
C ALA A 13 -8.03 16.52 -6.15
N VAL A 14 -7.82 15.85 -7.28
CA VAL A 14 -7.21 14.52 -7.33
C VAL A 14 -6.08 14.53 -8.34
N VAL A 15 -4.86 14.23 -7.89
CA VAL A 15 -3.74 13.93 -8.77
C VAL A 15 -3.88 12.49 -9.22
N GLY A 16 -4.10 12.23 -10.50
CA GLY A 16 -4.37 10.89 -10.99
C GLY A 16 -4.43 10.79 -12.50
N ILE A 17 -4.53 9.57 -13.04
CA ILE A 17 -4.73 9.33 -14.47
C ILE A 17 -6.22 9.53 -14.80
N PRO A 18 -6.61 10.50 -15.64
CA PRO A 18 -8.02 10.84 -15.85
C PRO A 18 -8.91 9.68 -16.33
N SER A 19 -8.35 8.79 -17.15
CA SER A 19 -9.05 7.62 -17.69
C SER A 19 -9.02 6.41 -16.74
N ASN A 20 -8.27 6.46 -15.64
CA ASN A 20 -8.14 5.34 -14.73
C ASN A 20 -9.40 5.16 -13.86
N ARG A 21 -9.82 3.91 -13.69
CA ARG A 21 -10.97 3.53 -12.87
C ARG A 21 -10.91 4.06 -11.43
N ARG A 22 -9.72 4.21 -10.83
CA ARG A 22 -9.54 4.78 -9.48
C ARG A 22 -10.00 6.23 -9.42
N VAL A 23 -9.66 7.05 -10.42
CA VAL A 23 -10.15 8.44 -10.52
C VAL A 23 -11.65 8.46 -10.77
N GLY A 24 -12.16 7.60 -11.66
CA GLY A 24 -13.61 7.49 -11.91
C GLY A 24 -14.43 7.18 -10.65
N LEU A 25 -14.01 6.16 -9.88
CA LEU A 25 -14.69 5.76 -8.64
C LEU A 25 -14.57 6.82 -7.53
N PHE A 26 -13.43 7.51 -7.45
CA PHE A 26 -13.32 8.67 -6.55
C PHE A 26 -14.32 9.77 -6.92
N GLN A 27 -14.46 10.10 -8.21
CA GLN A 27 -15.45 11.08 -8.68
C GLN A 27 -16.89 10.65 -8.42
N GLU A 28 -17.19 9.35 -8.53
CA GLU A 28 -18.49 8.77 -8.16
C GLU A 28 -18.79 8.97 -6.68
N ALA A 29 -17.83 8.66 -5.80
CA ALA A 29 -17.97 8.87 -4.35
C ALA A 29 -18.17 10.35 -3.99
N VAL A 30 -17.44 11.26 -4.65
CA VAL A 30 -17.60 12.71 -4.49
C VAL A 30 -19.02 13.15 -4.87
N ARG A 31 -19.52 12.69 -6.02
CA ARG A 31 -20.89 13.00 -6.47
C ARG A 31 -21.96 12.40 -5.56
N ALA A 32 -21.77 11.15 -5.12
CA ALA A 32 -22.69 10.47 -4.20
C ALA A 32 -22.80 11.20 -2.85
N ALA A 33 -21.72 11.86 -2.41
CA ALA A 33 -21.72 12.72 -1.23
C ALA A 33 -22.31 14.13 -1.45
N GLY A 34 -22.82 14.43 -2.65
CA GLY A 34 -23.40 15.73 -2.99
C GLY A 34 -22.39 16.86 -3.17
N LEU A 35 -21.11 16.52 -3.38
CA LEU A 35 -20.03 17.49 -3.59
C LEU A 35 -19.85 17.81 -5.08
N PRO A 36 -19.35 19.02 -5.42
CA PRO A 36 -18.88 19.31 -6.76
C PRO A 36 -17.78 18.33 -7.19
N ALA A 37 -17.74 17.98 -8.48
CA ALA A 37 -16.73 17.09 -9.02
C ALA A 37 -15.32 17.59 -8.64
N ALA A 38 -14.44 16.65 -8.27
CA ALA A 38 -13.08 16.99 -7.92
C ALA A 38 -12.33 17.44 -9.17
N ARG A 39 -11.47 18.45 -9.06
CA ARG A 39 -10.60 18.84 -10.17
C ARG A 39 -9.53 17.76 -10.38
N VAL A 40 -9.40 17.26 -11.60
CA VAL A 40 -8.37 16.27 -11.91
C VAL A 40 -7.07 17.00 -12.29
N VAL A 41 -5.96 16.62 -11.67
CA VAL A 41 -4.60 17.04 -12.02
C VAL A 41 -3.88 15.82 -12.62
N PRO A 42 -3.72 15.75 -13.95
CA PRO A 42 -3.13 14.58 -14.60
C PRO A 42 -1.69 14.33 -14.17
N TRP A 43 -1.33 13.07 -13.90
CA TRP A 43 0.08 12.69 -13.61
C TRP A 43 1.05 13.13 -14.70
N LEU A 44 0.65 13.11 -15.97
CA LEU A 44 1.49 13.59 -17.08
C LEU A 44 1.82 15.08 -16.97
N GLU A 45 0.91 15.90 -16.46
CA GLU A 45 1.19 17.33 -16.23
C GLU A 45 2.18 17.49 -15.07
N VAL A 46 1.97 16.75 -13.98
CA VAL A 46 2.88 16.73 -12.83
C VAL A 46 4.30 16.38 -13.27
N LEU A 47 4.47 15.34 -14.08
CA LEU A 47 5.77 14.83 -14.49
C LEU A 47 6.47 15.68 -15.57
N ARG A 48 5.71 16.47 -16.36
CA ARG A 48 6.28 17.26 -17.47
C ARG A 48 6.46 18.75 -17.16
N GLY A 49 5.57 19.34 -16.37
CA GLY A 49 5.49 20.79 -16.18
C GLY A 49 5.26 21.24 -14.74
N GLY A 50 5.09 20.29 -13.82
CA GLY A 50 4.80 20.56 -12.41
C GLY A 50 3.31 20.75 -12.12
N PRO A 51 2.85 20.42 -10.91
CA PRO A 51 1.45 20.54 -10.52
C PRO A 51 1.04 21.97 -10.17
N SER A 52 -0.24 22.30 -10.33
CA SER A 52 -0.85 23.54 -9.83
C SER A 52 -2.14 23.29 -9.05
N PHE A 53 -2.33 24.06 -7.98
CA PHE A 53 -3.47 23.93 -7.07
C PHE A 53 -4.12 25.29 -6.80
N LEU A 54 -5.41 25.25 -6.44
CA LEU A 54 -6.17 26.43 -6.05
C LEU A 54 -6.19 26.59 -4.52
N PRO A 55 -6.27 27.82 -4.00
CA PRO A 55 -6.38 28.05 -2.57
C PRO A 55 -7.57 27.34 -1.92
N GLY A 56 -7.31 26.69 -0.78
CA GLY A 56 -8.31 25.93 -0.03
C GLY A 56 -8.71 24.59 -0.64
N GLU A 57 -8.01 24.11 -1.68
CA GLU A 57 -8.20 22.74 -2.16
C GLU A 57 -7.70 21.70 -1.16
N THR A 58 -8.45 20.61 -1.06
CA THR A 58 -8.02 19.37 -0.43
C THR A 58 -7.63 18.40 -1.54
N VAL A 59 -6.35 18.02 -1.58
CA VAL A 59 -5.73 17.29 -2.68
C VAL A 59 -5.51 15.84 -2.29
N ARG A 60 -6.16 14.93 -3.00
CA ARG A 60 -5.84 13.50 -2.98
C ARG A 60 -4.73 13.20 -3.98
N ILE A 61 -3.76 12.38 -3.59
CA ILE A 61 -2.84 11.77 -4.56
C ILE A 61 -3.35 10.35 -4.84
N GLU A 62 -3.41 9.98 -6.11
CA GLU A 62 -3.80 8.65 -6.56
C GLU A 62 -2.64 7.94 -7.25
N SER A 63 -2.67 6.60 -7.26
CA SER A 63 -1.63 5.77 -7.86
C SER A 63 -1.32 6.20 -9.31
N PRO A 64 -0.04 6.36 -9.68
CA PRO A 64 0.39 6.64 -11.06
C PRO A 64 0.42 5.39 -11.96
N GLY A 65 -0.04 4.23 -11.48
CA GLY A 65 0.02 2.96 -12.22
C GLY A 65 -1.05 2.81 -13.31
N GLU A 66 -0.89 1.77 -14.14
CA GLU A 66 -1.79 1.42 -15.27
C GLU A 66 -1.83 2.47 -16.41
N ASP A 67 -0.80 3.32 -16.55
CA ASP A 67 -0.59 4.19 -17.70
C ASP A 67 0.85 4.03 -18.23
N ALA A 68 0.98 3.62 -19.49
CA ALA A 68 2.27 3.27 -20.08
C ALA A 68 3.20 4.48 -20.22
N GLU A 69 2.64 5.68 -20.46
CA GLU A 69 3.47 6.87 -20.60
C GLU A 69 3.98 7.37 -19.24
N VAL A 70 3.11 7.34 -18.22
CA VAL A 70 3.51 7.64 -16.84
C VAL A 70 4.59 6.66 -16.36
N ASP A 71 4.41 5.34 -16.59
CA ASP A 71 5.42 4.36 -16.19
C ASP A 71 6.73 4.56 -16.97
N ARG A 72 6.69 4.88 -18.27
CA ARG A 72 7.89 5.22 -19.06
C ARG A 72 8.64 6.43 -18.50
N LEU A 73 7.93 7.49 -18.11
CA LEU A 73 8.55 8.67 -17.50
C LEU A 73 9.19 8.37 -16.14
N LEU A 74 8.57 7.50 -15.34
CA LEU A 74 9.08 7.13 -14.02
C LEU A 74 10.19 6.07 -14.08
N ARG A 75 9.99 4.99 -14.82
CA ARG A 75 10.89 3.82 -14.92
C ARG A 75 12.00 3.99 -15.95
N GLY A 76 11.76 4.75 -17.01
CA GLY A 76 12.68 4.86 -18.14
C GLY A 76 12.69 3.64 -19.07
N ALA A 77 11.64 2.80 -19.04
CA ALA A 77 11.48 1.63 -19.88
C ALA A 77 10.13 1.69 -20.63
N ASP A 78 10.08 1.11 -21.83
CA ASP A 78 8.88 1.13 -22.69
C ASP A 78 7.95 -0.09 -22.47
N ASP A 79 8.34 -1.04 -21.60
CA ASP A 79 7.57 -2.25 -21.31
C ASP A 79 6.99 -2.21 -19.88
N PRO A 80 5.65 -2.13 -19.72
CA PRO A 80 5.01 -2.07 -18.40
C PRO A 80 5.08 -3.39 -17.62
N THR A 81 5.50 -4.50 -18.26
CA THR A 81 5.72 -5.79 -17.58
C THR A 81 7.11 -5.91 -16.96
N ARG A 82 7.99 -4.93 -17.24
CA ARG A 82 9.38 -4.90 -16.75
C ARG A 82 9.43 -4.88 -15.23
N VAL A 83 10.24 -5.78 -14.66
CA VAL A 83 10.45 -5.87 -13.20
C VAL A 83 11.51 -4.87 -12.74
N GLU A 84 12.55 -4.68 -13.55
CA GLU A 84 13.68 -3.79 -13.28
C GLU A 84 13.29 -2.30 -13.37
N GLY A 85 14.16 -1.43 -12.87
CA GLY A 85 14.02 0.03 -12.89
C GLY A 85 13.09 0.57 -11.80
N SER A 86 12.71 -0.27 -10.83
CA SER A 86 11.85 0.13 -9.72
C SER A 86 12.51 1.15 -8.78
N ALA A 87 13.84 1.14 -8.64
CA ALA A 87 14.56 2.18 -7.89
C ALA A 87 14.51 3.55 -8.57
N LEU A 88 14.68 3.58 -9.91
CA LEU A 88 14.56 4.82 -10.68
C LEU A 88 13.11 5.34 -10.65
N TRP A 89 12.15 4.44 -10.82
CA TRP A 89 10.72 4.71 -10.69
C TRP A 89 10.42 5.36 -9.34
N TYR A 90 10.90 4.78 -8.24
CA TYR A 90 10.70 5.29 -6.88
C TYR A 90 11.32 6.67 -6.69
N ALA A 91 12.55 6.87 -7.14
CA ALA A 91 13.24 8.16 -7.01
C ALA A 91 12.50 9.28 -7.75
N ARG A 92 12.01 9.01 -8.97
CA ARG A 92 11.24 9.99 -9.76
C ARG A 92 9.84 10.21 -9.18
N PHE A 93 9.16 9.16 -8.76
CA PHE A 93 7.84 9.24 -8.16
C PHE A 93 7.86 10.06 -6.87
N THR A 94 8.77 9.76 -5.94
CA THR A 94 8.89 10.51 -4.67
C THR A 94 9.34 11.95 -4.91
N SER A 95 10.16 12.22 -5.93
CA SER A 95 10.44 13.60 -6.36
C SER A 95 9.17 14.34 -6.79
N ALA A 96 8.35 13.72 -7.64
CA ALA A 96 7.09 14.30 -8.10
C ALA A 96 6.08 14.51 -6.96
N VAL A 97 6.02 13.59 -6.00
CA VAL A 97 5.21 13.74 -4.77
C VAL A 97 5.69 14.94 -3.93
N ARG A 98 7.00 15.16 -3.83
CA ARG A 98 7.55 16.37 -3.19
C ARG A 98 7.22 17.65 -3.95
N ASP A 99 7.20 17.62 -5.29
CA ASP A 99 6.74 18.74 -6.12
C ASP A 99 5.25 19.06 -5.88
N ILE A 100 4.41 18.03 -5.79
CA ILE A 100 2.98 18.17 -5.42
C ILE A 100 2.85 18.85 -4.06
N ALA A 101 3.60 18.40 -3.05
CA ALA A 101 3.56 19.00 -1.72
C ALA A 101 4.00 20.48 -1.71
N ARG A 102 5.06 20.82 -2.47
CA ARG A 102 5.51 22.22 -2.62
C ARG A 102 4.44 23.10 -3.28
N ALA A 103 3.86 22.63 -4.37
CA ALA A 103 2.81 23.37 -5.08
C ALA A 103 1.55 23.54 -4.23
N ALA A 104 1.13 22.50 -3.50
CA ALA A 104 -0.03 22.57 -2.61
C ALA A 104 0.21 23.58 -1.48
N THR A 105 1.38 23.54 -0.84
CA THR A 105 1.76 24.50 0.21
C THR A 105 1.75 25.93 -0.33
N THR A 106 2.32 26.15 -1.51
CA THR A 106 2.40 27.49 -2.14
C THR A 106 1.02 28.05 -2.45
N ALA A 107 0.09 27.19 -2.88
CA ALA A 107 -1.28 27.57 -3.18
C ALA A 107 -2.17 27.74 -1.92
N GLY A 108 -1.73 27.29 -0.74
CA GLY A 108 -2.60 27.18 0.43
C GLY A 108 -3.62 26.04 0.32
N ALA A 109 -3.26 24.97 -0.39
CA ALA A 109 -3.99 23.70 -0.45
C ALA A 109 -3.45 22.71 0.58
N VAL A 110 -4.27 21.71 0.95
CA VAL A 110 -3.94 20.69 1.95
C VAL A 110 -3.91 19.32 1.26
N LEU A 111 -2.84 18.54 1.50
CA LEU A 111 -2.78 17.16 1.02
C LEU A 111 -3.53 16.23 1.97
N LEU A 112 -4.23 15.24 1.42
CA LEU A 112 -4.82 14.13 2.18
C LEU A 112 -3.81 13.04 2.54
N ASP A 113 -2.73 12.97 1.78
CA ASP A 113 -1.70 11.94 1.91
C ASP A 113 -0.33 12.63 1.93
N GLY A 114 0.38 12.50 3.05
CA GLY A 114 1.64 13.18 3.31
C GLY A 114 2.79 12.63 2.47
N PRO A 115 3.69 13.48 1.94
CA PRO A 115 4.76 13.04 1.05
C PRO A 115 5.75 12.09 1.73
N ARG A 116 5.98 12.24 3.05
CA ARG A 116 6.88 11.37 3.83
C ARG A 116 6.30 9.98 4.02
N ASP A 117 5.03 9.90 4.37
CA ASP A 117 4.34 8.61 4.52
C ASP A 117 4.29 7.86 3.19
N ILE A 118 3.98 8.56 2.08
CA ILE A 118 4.02 7.97 0.73
C ILE A 118 5.42 7.44 0.41
N GLU A 119 6.48 8.19 0.71
CA GLU A 119 7.86 7.75 0.50
C GLU A 119 8.14 6.44 1.26
N VAL A 120 7.79 6.36 2.54
CA VAL A 120 7.98 5.15 3.34
C VAL A 120 7.12 3.98 2.86
N LEU A 121 5.84 4.20 2.56
CA LEU A 121 4.89 3.18 2.11
C LEU A 121 5.27 2.56 0.75
N PHE A 122 6.03 3.28 -0.08
CA PHE A 122 6.51 2.78 -1.37
C PHE A 122 7.87 2.05 -1.29
N ASP A 123 8.57 2.07 -0.15
CA ASP A 123 9.77 1.26 0.08
C ASP A 123 9.51 0.22 1.18
N LYS A 124 9.41 -1.05 0.79
CA LYS A 124 9.10 -2.17 1.71
C LYS A 124 10.06 -2.24 2.89
N ARG A 125 11.33 -1.88 2.72
CA ARG A 125 12.33 -1.93 3.79
C ARG A 125 12.05 -0.85 4.83
N LEU A 126 11.79 0.38 4.36
CA LEU A 126 11.46 1.50 5.23
C LEU A 126 10.14 1.28 5.95
N CYS A 127 9.09 0.90 5.21
CA CYS A 127 7.78 0.57 5.77
C CYS A 127 7.91 -0.53 6.83
N HIS A 128 8.64 -1.60 6.53
CA HIS A 128 8.85 -2.69 7.47
C HIS A 128 9.58 -2.22 8.74
N GLY A 129 10.60 -1.38 8.60
CA GLY A 129 11.34 -0.80 9.74
C GLY A 129 10.47 0.08 10.64
N VAL A 130 9.60 0.90 10.04
CA VAL A 130 8.65 1.74 10.79
C VAL A 130 7.65 0.88 11.58
N LEU A 131 7.10 -0.16 10.96
CA LEU A 131 6.15 -1.06 11.62
C LEU A 131 6.80 -1.84 12.77
N ASP A 132 7.99 -2.41 12.53
CA ASP A 132 8.75 -3.15 13.54
C ASP A 132 9.12 -2.27 14.74
N ALA A 133 9.61 -1.05 14.49
CA ALA A 133 9.94 -0.08 15.54
C ALA A 133 8.71 0.35 16.36
N ALA A 134 7.52 0.34 15.78
CA ALA A 134 6.25 0.62 16.46
C ALA A 134 5.69 -0.59 17.23
N GLY A 135 6.33 -1.77 17.15
CA GLY A 135 5.85 -3.00 17.76
C GLY A 135 4.69 -3.67 17.02
N VAL A 136 4.40 -3.23 15.78
CA VAL A 136 3.42 -3.91 14.91
C VAL A 136 4.02 -5.25 14.50
N PRO A 137 3.31 -6.38 14.68
CA PRO A 137 3.84 -7.69 14.30
C PRO A 137 4.12 -7.75 12.80
N VAL A 138 5.37 -7.99 12.42
CA VAL A 138 5.83 -8.18 11.04
C VAL A 138 6.71 -9.44 10.97
N PRO A 139 6.92 -10.07 9.79
CA PRO A 139 7.87 -11.16 9.67
C PRO A 139 9.31 -10.70 9.97
N ASP A 140 10.15 -11.53 10.60
CA ASP A 140 11.57 -11.17 10.79
C ASP A 140 12.23 -10.79 9.45
N SER A 141 12.98 -9.70 9.43
CA SER A 141 13.68 -9.22 8.23
C SER A 141 15.06 -8.66 8.57
N PRO A 142 16.14 -9.18 7.95
CA PRO A 142 17.49 -8.61 8.09
C PRO A 142 17.70 -7.34 7.26
N THR A 143 16.74 -6.97 6.41
CA THR A 143 16.80 -5.80 5.52
C THR A 143 15.82 -4.70 5.95
N SER A 144 15.32 -4.79 7.18
CA SER A 144 14.34 -3.85 7.75
C SER A 144 14.99 -2.50 8.05
N GLY A 145 14.34 -1.41 7.64
CA GLY A 145 14.72 -0.05 8.01
C GLY A 145 15.83 0.58 7.15
N PRO A 146 16.11 1.88 7.39
CA PRO A 146 17.05 2.66 6.58
C PRO A 146 18.52 2.28 6.78
N ASP A 147 18.86 1.69 7.93
CA ASP A 147 20.24 1.35 8.30
C ASP A 147 20.66 -0.05 7.82
N ALA A 148 19.74 -0.80 7.20
CA ALA A 148 20.03 -2.11 6.66
C ALA A 148 21.05 -2.03 5.51
N ALA A 149 22.08 -2.88 5.57
CA ALA A 149 23.05 -2.98 4.48
C ALA A 149 22.34 -3.40 3.18
N PRO A 150 22.65 -2.74 2.04
CA PRO A 150 22.03 -3.10 0.77
C PRO A 150 22.48 -4.49 0.33
N VAL A 151 21.51 -5.31 -0.08
CA VAL A 151 21.75 -6.62 -0.68
C VAL A 151 22.30 -6.41 -2.09
N ARG A 152 23.55 -6.83 -2.35
CA ARG A 152 24.21 -6.63 -3.65
C ARG A 152 24.02 -7.77 -4.64
N GLY A 153 23.48 -8.90 -4.18
CA GLY A 153 23.25 -10.06 -5.02
C GLY A 153 23.06 -11.34 -4.21
N TRP A 154 23.15 -12.47 -4.89
CA TRP A 154 22.90 -13.81 -4.36
C TRP A 154 23.80 -14.17 -3.17
N ALA A 155 25.06 -13.77 -3.20
CA ALA A 155 26.00 -14.03 -2.11
C ALA A 155 25.54 -13.40 -0.79
N ASP A 156 25.02 -12.16 -0.84
CA ASP A 156 24.46 -11.49 0.33
C ASP A 156 23.19 -12.17 0.82
N VAL A 157 22.29 -12.58 -0.09
CA VAL A 157 21.08 -13.32 0.28
C VAL A 157 21.43 -14.59 1.03
N ARG A 158 22.38 -15.38 0.52
CA ARG A 158 22.83 -16.62 1.19
C ARG A 158 23.42 -16.36 2.58
N ARG A 159 24.26 -15.32 2.69
CA ARG A 159 24.87 -14.92 3.96
C ARG A 159 23.80 -14.49 4.97
N LEU A 160 22.88 -13.61 4.58
CA LEU A 160 21.78 -13.15 5.43
C LEU A 160 20.85 -14.29 5.86
N MET A 161 20.52 -15.22 4.97
CA MET A 161 19.73 -16.42 5.32
C MET A 161 20.44 -17.29 6.36
N ALA A 162 21.76 -17.45 6.26
CA ALA A 162 22.57 -18.22 7.20
C ALA A 162 22.69 -17.51 8.56
N ASP A 163 23.09 -16.24 8.56
CA ASP A 163 23.32 -15.42 9.76
C ASP A 163 22.05 -15.31 10.62
N HIS A 164 20.88 -15.17 9.97
CA HIS A 164 19.59 -15.02 10.65
C HIS A 164 18.80 -16.33 10.80
N ARG A 165 19.37 -17.48 10.38
CA ARG A 165 18.71 -18.80 10.42
C ARG A 165 17.32 -18.77 9.76
N MET A 166 17.27 -18.25 8.54
CA MET A 166 16.07 -18.11 7.72
C MET A 166 16.15 -19.04 6.51
N PRO A 167 15.86 -20.35 6.65
CA PRO A 167 15.92 -21.31 5.54
C PRO A 167 14.80 -21.08 4.51
N ARG A 168 13.80 -20.25 4.83
CA ARG A 168 12.68 -19.90 3.95
C ARG A 168 12.43 -18.40 4.02
N VAL A 169 12.52 -17.73 2.88
CA VAL A 169 12.39 -16.28 2.77
C VAL A 169 11.55 -15.88 1.56
N PHE A 170 10.92 -14.71 1.65
CA PHE A 170 10.51 -13.97 0.47
C PHE A 170 11.58 -12.93 0.16
N LEU A 171 12.00 -12.88 -1.11
CA LEU A 171 12.75 -11.77 -1.68
C LEU A 171 11.75 -10.90 -2.44
N LYS A 172 11.74 -9.60 -2.17
CA LYS A 172 10.83 -8.64 -2.82
C LYS A 172 11.66 -7.44 -3.30
N PRO A 173 11.52 -6.98 -4.55
CA PRO A 173 12.04 -5.67 -4.93
C PRO A 173 11.46 -4.60 -4.00
N ALA A 174 12.30 -3.69 -3.51
CA ALA A 174 11.92 -2.73 -2.47
C ALA A 174 10.69 -1.91 -2.86
N HIS A 175 10.59 -1.51 -4.13
CA HIS A 175 9.54 -0.64 -4.68
C HIS A 175 8.59 -1.36 -5.64
N GLY A 176 8.67 -2.69 -5.75
CA GLY A 176 7.80 -3.48 -6.63
C GLY A 176 6.35 -3.50 -6.14
N SER A 177 5.38 -3.63 -7.03
CA SER A 177 3.96 -3.79 -6.67
C SER A 177 3.36 -5.05 -7.31
N SER A 178 2.17 -5.47 -6.87
CA SER A 178 1.43 -6.61 -7.44
C SER A 178 2.21 -7.93 -7.47
N ALA A 179 3.10 -8.14 -6.48
CA ALA A 179 4.04 -9.26 -6.41
C ALA A 179 5.00 -9.39 -7.62
N SER A 180 5.18 -8.34 -8.41
CA SER A 180 6.19 -8.28 -9.46
C SER A 180 7.58 -8.39 -8.86
N GLY A 181 8.38 -9.33 -9.37
CA GLY A 181 9.73 -9.58 -8.86
C GLY A 181 9.82 -10.41 -7.58
N VAL A 182 8.71 -10.85 -6.99
CA VAL A 182 8.73 -11.59 -5.72
C VAL A 182 9.22 -13.02 -5.93
N VAL A 183 10.17 -13.44 -5.10
CA VAL A 183 10.74 -14.80 -5.08
C VAL A 183 10.49 -15.45 -3.74
N ALA A 184 9.72 -16.54 -3.71
CA ALA A 184 9.59 -17.40 -2.54
C ALA A 184 10.72 -18.45 -2.57
N LEU A 185 11.72 -18.29 -1.71
CA LEU A 185 12.93 -19.11 -1.69
C LEU A 185 12.95 -20.02 -0.46
N GLU A 186 13.29 -21.28 -0.67
CA GLU A 186 13.59 -22.24 0.41
C GLU A 186 14.91 -22.96 0.15
N THR A 187 15.66 -23.23 1.21
CA THR A 187 16.90 -24.01 1.18
C THR A 187 16.80 -25.18 2.18
N ALA A 188 17.35 -26.33 1.81
CA ALA A 188 17.31 -27.57 2.60
C ALA A 188 18.71 -28.20 2.77
N GLY A 189 19.76 -27.36 2.79
CA GLY A 189 21.17 -27.76 2.87
C GLY A 189 21.96 -27.47 1.58
N PRO A 190 23.23 -27.87 1.51
CA PRO A 190 24.11 -27.57 0.38
C PRO A 190 23.52 -28.04 -0.96
N GLY A 191 23.43 -27.14 -1.93
CA GLY A 191 22.92 -27.42 -3.28
C GLY A 191 21.42 -27.73 -3.37
N ARG A 192 20.68 -27.73 -2.26
CA ARG A 192 19.23 -27.99 -2.24
C ARG A 192 18.48 -26.70 -2.01
N LEU A 193 17.96 -26.13 -3.08
CA LEU A 193 17.11 -24.94 -3.05
C LEU A 193 15.93 -25.06 -3.99
N ARG A 194 14.88 -24.31 -3.67
CA ARG A 194 13.73 -24.12 -4.55
C ARG A 194 13.29 -22.67 -4.46
N ALA A 195 13.13 -22.04 -5.61
CA ALA A 195 12.53 -20.72 -5.74
C ALA A 195 11.22 -20.82 -6.51
N SER A 196 10.19 -20.10 -6.09
CA SER A 196 8.96 -19.88 -6.85
C SER A 196 8.80 -18.40 -7.13
N THR A 197 8.62 -18.04 -8.41
CA THR A 197 8.55 -16.65 -8.87
C THR A 197 7.64 -16.55 -10.10
N SER A 198 7.13 -15.36 -10.42
CA SER A 198 6.49 -15.07 -11.71
C SER A 198 7.39 -14.29 -12.66
N VAL A 199 8.66 -14.12 -12.31
CA VAL A 199 9.65 -13.45 -13.15
C VAL A 199 10.18 -14.42 -14.21
N GLU A 200 10.08 -14.01 -15.46
CA GLU A 200 10.73 -14.64 -16.59
C GLU A 200 11.78 -13.69 -17.20
N ARG A 201 12.69 -14.26 -17.99
CA ARG A 201 13.78 -13.55 -18.64
C ARG A 201 13.66 -13.73 -20.15
N ASP A 202 13.77 -12.64 -20.90
CA ASP A 202 13.77 -12.70 -22.36
C ASP A 202 15.16 -13.01 -22.94
N GLU A 203 15.25 -13.07 -24.28
CA GLU A 203 16.49 -13.39 -25.01
C GLU A 203 17.61 -12.38 -24.75
N GLU A 204 17.26 -11.11 -24.51
CA GLU A 204 18.20 -10.05 -24.16
C GLU A 204 18.56 -10.02 -22.67
N GLY A 205 17.99 -10.92 -21.87
CA GLY A 205 18.28 -11.05 -20.46
C GLY A 205 17.49 -10.10 -19.55
N ARG A 206 16.43 -9.47 -20.06
CA ARG A 206 15.57 -8.52 -19.34
C ARG A 206 14.49 -9.26 -18.55
N LEU A 207 14.18 -8.77 -17.35
CA LEU A 207 13.21 -9.41 -16.46
C LEU A 207 11.81 -8.84 -16.63
N PHE A 208 10.83 -9.70 -16.84
CA PHE A 208 9.41 -9.33 -16.94
C PHE A 208 8.52 -10.20 -16.05
N ASN A 209 7.39 -9.67 -15.60
CA ASN A 209 6.41 -10.43 -14.84
C ASN A 209 5.46 -11.16 -15.79
N SER A 210 5.61 -12.48 -15.90
CA SER A 210 4.76 -13.30 -16.78
C SER A 210 3.39 -13.62 -16.21
N LEU A 211 3.14 -13.24 -14.94
CA LEU A 211 1.97 -13.60 -14.14
C LEU A 211 1.79 -15.11 -13.90
N ARG A 212 2.70 -15.95 -14.43
CA ARG A 212 2.69 -17.40 -14.26
C ARG A 212 3.78 -17.80 -13.29
N VAL A 213 3.38 -18.38 -12.16
CA VAL A 213 4.34 -18.85 -11.16
C VAL A 213 5.11 -20.07 -11.69
N CYS A 214 6.41 -19.92 -11.88
CA CYS A 214 7.34 -20.98 -12.25
C CYS A 214 8.16 -21.43 -11.03
N ARG A 215 8.91 -22.53 -11.17
CA ARG A 215 9.82 -23.05 -10.15
C ARG A 215 11.22 -23.14 -10.70
N LEU A 216 12.18 -22.57 -9.97
CA LEU A 216 13.60 -22.71 -10.23
C LEU A 216 14.21 -23.61 -9.16
N THR A 217 15.10 -24.50 -9.57
CA THR A 217 15.80 -25.44 -8.66
C THR A 217 17.31 -25.39 -8.81
N SER A 218 17.81 -24.71 -9.85
CA SER A 218 19.24 -24.47 -10.06
C SER A 218 19.71 -23.26 -9.25
N GLU A 219 20.81 -23.40 -8.53
CA GLU A 219 21.46 -22.27 -7.86
C GLU A 219 21.94 -21.21 -8.85
N HIS A 220 22.37 -21.62 -10.04
CA HIS A 220 22.81 -20.68 -11.07
C HIS A 220 21.65 -19.80 -11.56
N GLU A 221 20.49 -20.40 -11.84
CA GLU A 221 19.30 -19.65 -12.29
C GLU A 221 18.78 -18.71 -11.20
N VAL A 222 18.70 -19.20 -9.96
CA VAL A 222 18.26 -18.38 -8.82
C VAL A 222 19.25 -17.26 -8.54
N GLY A 223 20.55 -17.54 -8.59
CA GLY A 223 21.59 -16.54 -8.41
C GLY A 223 21.50 -15.43 -9.45
N ALA A 224 21.43 -15.79 -10.73
CA ALA A 224 21.29 -14.83 -11.83
C ALA A 224 20.03 -13.96 -11.72
N LEU A 225 18.90 -14.55 -11.32
CA LEU A 225 17.66 -13.80 -11.06
C LEU A 225 17.85 -12.79 -9.92
N VAL A 226 18.42 -13.23 -8.80
CA VAL A 226 18.63 -12.36 -7.63
C VAL A 226 19.62 -11.24 -7.94
N ASP A 227 20.72 -11.54 -8.63
CA ASP A 227 21.72 -10.56 -9.02
C ASP A 227 21.14 -9.50 -9.97
N ALA A 228 20.20 -9.87 -10.84
CA ALA A 228 19.49 -8.94 -11.71
C ALA A 228 18.45 -8.08 -10.96
N LEU A 229 17.86 -8.58 -9.88
CA LEU A 229 16.91 -7.81 -9.05
C LEU A 229 17.60 -6.91 -8.01
N ALA A 230 18.80 -7.26 -7.56
CA ALA A 230 19.52 -6.55 -6.49
C ALA A 230 19.76 -5.05 -6.73
N PRO A 231 20.05 -4.56 -7.96
CA PRO A 231 20.29 -3.13 -8.22
C PRO A 231 19.12 -2.23 -7.84
N ASP A 232 17.89 -2.75 -7.89
CA ASP A 232 16.68 -2.03 -7.52
C ASP A 232 16.41 -2.02 -6.00
N GLY A 233 17.24 -2.73 -5.23
CA GLY A 233 17.06 -2.94 -3.80
C GLY A 233 16.15 -4.12 -3.51
N LEU A 234 16.56 -4.95 -2.55
CA LEU A 234 15.81 -6.13 -2.12
C LEU A 234 15.43 -6.02 -0.65
N HIS A 235 14.18 -6.35 -0.38
CA HIS A 235 13.67 -6.68 0.93
C HIS A 235 13.62 -8.20 1.09
N ILE A 236 14.21 -8.71 2.16
CA ILE A 236 14.23 -10.11 2.54
C ILE A 236 13.43 -10.25 3.82
N GLU A 237 12.43 -11.11 3.84
CA GLU A 237 11.65 -11.37 5.05
C GLU A 237 11.40 -12.86 5.23
N ARG A 238 11.14 -13.27 6.48
CA ARG A 238 10.83 -14.66 6.80
C ARG A 238 9.55 -15.09 6.08
N TRP A 239 9.62 -16.20 5.37
CA TRP A 239 8.43 -16.80 4.80
C TRP A 239 7.60 -17.47 5.91
N LEU A 240 6.60 -16.74 6.41
CA LEU A 240 5.68 -17.24 7.42
C LEU A 240 4.71 -18.30 6.84
N PRO A 241 4.48 -19.41 7.55
CA PRO A 241 3.40 -20.33 7.22
C PRO A 241 2.06 -19.66 7.49
N LYS A 242 1.27 -19.48 6.44
CA LYS A 242 -0.06 -18.85 6.50
C LYS A 242 -1.13 -19.88 6.86
N ALA A 243 -2.16 -19.43 7.56
CA ALA A 243 -3.40 -20.18 7.71
C ALA A 243 -4.02 -20.48 6.34
N SER A 244 -4.87 -21.50 6.29
CA SER A 244 -5.57 -21.90 5.07
C SER A 244 -7.08 -21.88 5.27
N GLN A 245 -7.79 -21.62 4.17
CA GLN A 245 -9.23 -21.70 4.05
C GLN A 245 -9.54 -22.62 2.86
N GLY A 246 -10.28 -23.70 3.10
CA GLY A 246 -10.58 -24.69 2.06
C GLY A 246 -9.34 -25.31 1.41
N GLY A 247 -8.27 -25.55 2.18
CA GLY A 247 -7.00 -26.10 1.68
C GLY A 247 -6.15 -25.12 0.86
N ARG A 248 -6.53 -23.84 0.79
CA ARG A 248 -5.81 -22.77 0.09
C ARG A 248 -5.21 -21.83 1.11
N VAL A 249 -3.96 -21.40 0.96
CA VAL A 249 -3.37 -20.41 1.87
C VAL A 249 -4.14 -19.09 1.76
N ALA A 250 -4.33 -18.42 2.89
CA ALA A 250 -5.12 -17.21 2.98
C ALA A 250 -4.29 -16.02 3.48
N ASP A 251 -4.59 -14.83 2.97
CA ASP A 251 -4.27 -13.56 3.61
C ASP A 251 -5.50 -12.65 3.60
N LEU A 252 -5.40 -11.51 4.28
CA LEU A 252 -6.44 -10.48 4.24
C LEU A 252 -5.88 -9.18 3.73
N ARG A 253 -6.65 -8.51 2.88
CA ARG A 253 -6.45 -7.12 2.50
C ARG A 253 -7.46 -6.28 3.28
N VAL A 254 -6.97 -5.48 4.21
CA VAL A 254 -7.77 -4.59 5.06
C VAL A 254 -7.53 -3.15 4.64
N VAL A 255 -8.59 -2.36 4.46
CA VAL A 255 -8.47 -0.93 4.17
C VAL A 255 -8.79 -0.15 5.43
N VAL A 256 -7.82 0.64 5.88
CA VAL A 256 -7.94 1.51 7.04
C VAL A 256 -8.11 2.94 6.54
N VAL A 257 -9.24 3.56 6.89
CA VAL A 257 -9.55 4.95 6.54
C VAL A 257 -9.62 5.76 7.81
N ALA A 258 -8.83 6.83 7.90
CA ALA A 258 -8.76 7.71 9.06
C ALA A 258 -8.55 6.95 10.38
N GLY A 259 -7.66 5.96 10.38
CA GLY A 259 -7.31 5.16 11.56
C GLY A 259 -8.33 4.08 11.94
N ARG A 260 -9.35 3.83 11.11
CA ARG A 260 -10.39 2.82 11.37
C ARG A 260 -10.40 1.78 10.26
N ALA A 261 -10.39 0.49 10.62
CA ALA A 261 -10.53 -0.58 9.65
C ALA A 261 -11.96 -0.57 9.08
N THR A 262 -12.09 -0.22 7.80
CA THR A 262 -13.40 -0.01 7.15
C THR A 262 -13.79 -1.14 6.23
N HIS A 263 -12.85 -1.76 5.52
CA HIS A 263 -13.12 -2.83 4.57
C HIS A 263 -12.13 -3.96 4.75
N ALA A 264 -12.54 -5.20 4.50
CA ALA A 264 -11.64 -6.34 4.48
C ALA A 264 -12.07 -7.35 3.41
N VAL A 265 -11.09 -7.92 2.70
CA VAL A 265 -11.30 -9.05 1.80
C VAL A 265 -10.26 -10.12 2.07
N VAL A 266 -10.70 -11.38 2.09
CA VAL A 266 -9.80 -12.54 2.18
C VAL A 266 -9.34 -12.88 0.77
N ARG A 267 -8.05 -13.13 0.57
CA ARG A 267 -7.51 -13.63 -0.70
C ARG A 267 -6.90 -15.01 -0.45
N THR A 268 -7.26 -15.97 -1.30
CA THR A 268 -6.83 -17.37 -1.16
C THR A 268 -6.11 -17.87 -2.41
N SER A 269 -5.04 -18.64 -2.22
CA SER A 269 -4.23 -19.18 -3.31
C SER A 269 -3.77 -20.61 -3.05
N ARG A 270 -3.46 -21.33 -4.14
CA ARG A 270 -2.76 -22.63 -4.09
C ARG A 270 -1.23 -22.45 -4.08
N SER A 271 -0.73 -21.25 -4.37
CA SER A 271 0.67 -20.89 -4.29
C SER A 271 0.93 -20.03 -3.04
N PRO A 272 2.20 -19.85 -2.61
CA PRO A 272 2.53 -19.00 -1.47
C PRO A 272 2.11 -17.53 -1.66
N MET A 273 2.00 -17.07 -2.91
CA MET A 273 1.58 -15.72 -3.29
C MET A 273 0.05 -15.68 -3.49
N THR A 274 -0.61 -14.82 -2.71
CA THR A 274 -2.08 -14.75 -2.61
C THR A 274 -2.70 -13.61 -3.43
N ASN A 275 -1.88 -12.82 -4.12
CA ASN A 275 -2.31 -11.70 -4.95
C ASN A 275 -3.35 -12.14 -5.99
N LEU A 276 -4.45 -11.39 -6.09
CA LEU A 276 -5.55 -11.69 -7.02
C LEU A 276 -5.09 -11.69 -8.49
N HIS A 277 -4.11 -10.84 -8.82
CA HIS A 277 -3.49 -10.77 -10.15
C HIS A 277 -2.66 -12.02 -10.53
N LEU A 278 -2.29 -12.84 -9.54
CA LEU A 278 -1.58 -14.12 -9.74
C LEU A 278 -2.52 -15.34 -9.62
N GLY A 279 -3.83 -15.14 -9.86
CA GLY A 279 -4.83 -16.20 -9.79
C GLY A 279 -5.37 -16.50 -8.39
N GLY A 280 -5.10 -15.61 -7.42
CA GLY A 280 -5.77 -15.62 -6.12
C GLY A 280 -7.28 -15.38 -6.27
N THR A 281 -8.08 -15.96 -5.37
CA THR A 281 -9.55 -15.84 -5.37
C THR A 281 -10.04 -15.23 -4.07
N ARG A 282 -11.14 -14.47 -4.11
CA ARG A 282 -11.78 -13.99 -2.87
C ARG A 282 -12.24 -15.19 -2.04
N GLY A 283 -11.85 -15.19 -0.77
CA GLY A 283 -12.35 -16.14 0.23
C GLY A 283 -13.63 -15.63 0.89
N ASP A 284 -14.09 -16.37 1.89
CA ASP A 284 -15.24 -16.00 2.72
C ASP A 284 -14.75 -15.41 4.04
N LEU A 285 -15.08 -14.13 4.28
CA LEU A 285 -14.66 -13.38 5.46
C LEU A 285 -15.34 -13.87 6.74
N ASP A 286 -16.59 -14.33 6.66
CA ASP A 286 -17.31 -14.82 7.84
C ASP A 286 -16.75 -16.16 8.32
N GLN A 287 -16.31 -17.02 7.39
CA GLN A 287 -15.53 -18.20 7.74
C GLN A 287 -14.19 -17.87 8.40
N VAL A 288 -13.53 -16.78 7.99
CA VAL A 288 -12.30 -16.33 8.66
C VAL A 288 -12.61 -15.85 10.07
N ARG A 289 -13.67 -15.06 10.27
CA ARG A 289 -14.09 -14.60 11.60
C ARG A 289 -14.38 -15.78 12.53
N ALA A 290 -15.18 -16.74 12.07
CA ALA A 290 -15.47 -17.95 12.82
C ALA A 290 -14.19 -18.74 13.15
N ALA A 291 -13.29 -18.93 12.19
CA ALA A 291 -12.03 -19.65 12.43
C ALA A 291 -11.11 -18.95 13.44
N VAL A 292 -11.11 -17.62 13.47
CA VAL A 292 -10.37 -16.83 14.47
C VAL A 292 -10.98 -17.01 15.86
N GLU A 293 -12.31 -16.95 15.97
CA GLU A 293 -13.05 -17.12 17.23
C GLU A 293 -12.93 -18.55 17.77
N ASP A 294 -13.10 -19.56 16.93
CA ASP A 294 -12.93 -20.99 17.27
C ASP A 294 -11.51 -21.29 17.76
N ALA A 295 -10.52 -20.58 17.22
CA ALA A 295 -9.14 -20.68 17.67
C ALA A 295 -8.89 -19.98 19.02
N GLY A 296 -9.87 -19.27 19.59
CA GLY A 296 -9.74 -18.44 20.79
C GLY A 296 -9.08 -17.10 20.54
N GLY A 297 -8.98 -16.67 19.28
CA GLY A 297 -8.52 -15.34 18.88
C GLY A 297 -9.64 -14.30 18.90
N SER A 298 -9.31 -13.08 18.49
CA SER A 298 -10.30 -12.00 18.36
C SER A 298 -10.18 -11.34 17.00
N TRP A 299 -11.29 -11.35 16.24
CA TRP A 299 -11.37 -10.63 14.97
C TRP A 299 -11.11 -9.12 15.14
N ARG A 300 -11.61 -8.55 16.24
CA ARG A 300 -11.34 -7.14 16.58
C ARG A 300 -9.86 -6.89 16.82
N ALA A 301 -9.14 -7.82 17.47
CA ALA A 301 -7.69 -7.70 17.65
C ALA A 301 -6.94 -7.81 16.31
N ALA A 302 -7.41 -8.65 15.38
CA ALA A 302 -6.84 -8.72 14.03
C ALA A 302 -6.99 -7.38 13.28
N LEU A 303 -8.15 -6.73 13.38
CA LEU A 303 -8.36 -5.40 12.81
C LEU A 303 -7.52 -4.32 13.52
N ALA A 304 -7.37 -4.41 14.85
CA ALA A 304 -6.54 -3.48 15.63
C ALA A 304 -5.08 -3.49 15.16
N VAL A 305 -4.51 -4.65 14.81
CA VAL A 305 -3.16 -4.72 14.22
C VAL A 305 -3.06 -3.90 12.92
N CYS A 306 -4.10 -3.93 12.08
CA CYS A 306 -4.13 -3.10 10.86
C CYS A 306 -4.27 -1.60 11.19
N GLU A 307 -5.06 -1.25 12.20
CA GLU A 307 -5.23 0.13 12.65
C GLU A 307 -3.93 0.68 13.27
N GLU A 308 -3.21 -0.12 14.06
CA GLU A 308 -1.88 0.18 14.59
C GLU A 308 -0.84 0.37 13.47
N ALA A 309 -0.87 -0.49 12.45
CA ALA A 309 -0.03 -0.34 11.27
C ALA A 309 -0.31 0.97 10.51
N ALA A 310 -1.58 1.31 10.33
CA ALA A 310 -1.96 2.57 9.69
C ALA A 310 -1.62 3.80 10.55
N ALA A 311 -1.69 3.69 11.88
CA ALA A 311 -1.33 4.77 12.80
C ALA A 311 0.14 5.18 12.72
N CYS A 312 1.01 4.33 12.17
CA CYS A 312 2.39 4.66 11.85
C CYS A 312 2.54 5.68 10.70
N PHE A 313 1.47 5.95 9.97
CA PHE A 313 1.41 6.86 8.81
C PHE A 313 0.31 7.92 9.04
N PRO A 314 0.50 8.84 10.02
CA PRO A 314 -0.55 9.74 10.48
C PRO A 314 -0.97 10.81 9.45
N ASP A 315 -0.10 11.10 8.48
CA ASP A 315 -0.36 12.08 7.43
C ASP A 315 -1.06 11.45 6.21
N THR A 316 -1.36 10.15 6.24
CA THR A 316 -2.02 9.40 5.18
C THR A 316 -3.46 9.03 5.56
N LEU A 317 -4.43 9.47 4.75
CA LEU A 317 -5.85 9.24 5.06
C LEU A 317 -6.24 7.76 4.95
N CYS A 318 -5.68 7.04 3.98
CA CYS A 318 -6.12 5.70 3.59
C CYS A 318 -4.94 4.76 3.34
N VAL A 319 -4.85 3.70 4.13
CA VAL A 319 -3.79 2.69 4.05
C VAL A 319 -4.39 1.31 3.78
N GLY A 320 -3.85 0.61 2.80
CA GLY A 320 -4.18 -0.79 2.51
C GLY A 320 -3.19 -1.74 3.19
N VAL A 321 -3.65 -2.52 4.16
CA VAL A 321 -2.82 -3.42 4.96
C VAL A 321 -3.01 -4.86 4.50
N ASP A 322 -1.90 -5.53 4.18
CA ASP A 322 -1.86 -6.98 3.96
C ASP A 322 -1.60 -7.68 5.29
N LEU A 323 -2.64 -8.31 5.83
CA LEU A 323 -2.59 -9.05 7.07
C LEU A 323 -2.41 -10.55 6.80
N LEU A 324 -1.36 -11.12 7.36
CA LEU A 324 -0.96 -12.51 7.23
C LEU A 324 -1.41 -13.30 8.47
N PRO A 325 -2.46 -14.13 8.38
CA PRO A 325 -2.85 -15.00 9.49
C PRO A 325 -1.82 -16.13 9.60
N ALA A 326 -1.23 -16.30 10.77
CA ALA A 326 -0.38 -17.45 11.08
C ALA A 326 -1.22 -18.73 11.15
N THR A 327 -0.59 -19.89 10.94
CA THR A 327 -1.24 -21.20 11.11
C THR A 327 -2.06 -21.26 12.39
N GLY A 328 -3.32 -21.69 12.27
CA GLY A 328 -4.26 -21.78 13.38
C GLY A 328 -4.99 -20.48 13.74
N TRP A 329 -4.90 -19.42 12.93
CA TRP A 329 -5.74 -18.21 13.02
C TRP A 329 -5.64 -17.40 14.33
N ARG A 330 -4.63 -17.67 15.18
CA ARG A 330 -4.45 -17.01 16.49
C ARG A 330 -3.58 -15.75 16.46
N ARG A 331 -2.67 -15.67 15.50
CA ARG A 331 -1.68 -14.60 15.39
C ARG A 331 -1.70 -14.03 14.00
N PHE A 332 -1.42 -12.75 13.90
CA PHE A 332 -1.40 -12.02 12.64
C PHE A 332 -0.10 -11.23 12.55
N ALA A 333 0.40 -11.08 11.34
CA ALA A 333 1.52 -10.19 11.04
C ALA A 333 1.17 -9.34 9.82
N VAL A 334 1.64 -8.11 9.78
CA VAL A 334 1.53 -7.25 8.60
C VAL A 334 2.61 -7.66 7.61
N GLY A 335 2.19 -8.06 6.41
CA GLY A 335 3.09 -8.42 5.31
C GLY A 335 3.48 -7.24 4.44
N GLU A 336 2.61 -6.23 4.34
CA GLU A 336 2.82 -5.00 3.58
C GLU A 336 1.76 -3.95 3.97
N ALA A 337 2.12 -2.66 3.94
CA ALA A 337 1.18 -1.54 3.97
C ALA A 337 1.32 -0.75 2.66
N ASN A 338 0.20 -0.30 2.10
CA ASN A 338 0.12 0.33 0.80
C ASN A 338 -0.53 1.71 0.92
N ALA A 339 0.09 2.72 0.30
CA ALA A 339 -0.52 4.04 0.16
C ALA A 339 -1.78 3.98 -0.72
N PHE A 340 -2.63 5.00 -0.58
CA PHE A 340 -3.86 5.19 -1.37
C PHE A 340 -4.93 4.12 -1.15
N GLY A 341 -4.80 3.31 -0.11
CA GLY A 341 -5.70 2.20 0.18
C GLY A 341 -5.68 1.11 -0.89
N ASP A 342 -6.84 0.50 -1.11
CA ASP A 342 -7.02 -0.48 -2.18
C ASP A 342 -8.33 -0.28 -2.92
N LEU A 343 -8.36 -0.80 -4.14
CA LEU A 343 -9.54 -0.83 -4.96
C LEU A 343 -10.27 -2.17 -4.74
N LEU A 344 -11.33 -2.14 -3.94
CA LEU A 344 -12.15 -3.31 -3.62
C LEU A 344 -13.54 -3.19 -4.26
N PRO A 345 -13.67 -3.35 -5.59
CA PRO A 345 -14.93 -3.11 -6.26
C PRO A 345 -15.99 -4.09 -5.77
N ARG A 346 -17.23 -3.57 -5.65
CA ARG A 346 -18.42 -4.30 -5.17
C ARG A 346 -18.31 -4.82 -3.73
N LEU A 347 -17.41 -4.25 -2.92
CA LEU A 347 -17.32 -4.53 -1.49
C LEU A 347 -17.74 -3.27 -0.73
N THR A 348 -18.61 -3.45 0.27
CA THR A 348 -19.02 -2.37 1.18
C THR A 348 -18.32 -2.48 2.53
N GLY A 349 -18.39 -1.42 3.32
CA GLY A 349 -17.74 -1.37 4.63
C GLY A 349 -18.24 -2.42 5.63
N LEU A 350 -17.36 -2.76 6.56
CA LEU A 350 -17.58 -3.73 7.63
C LEU A 350 -18.66 -3.23 8.61
N PRO A 351 -19.46 -4.13 9.20
CA PRO A 351 -20.37 -3.76 10.29
C PRO A 351 -19.61 -3.14 11.47
N GLY A 352 -20.15 -2.07 12.03
CA GLY A 352 -19.58 -1.27 13.11
C GLY A 352 -18.43 -0.33 12.69
N SER A 353 -18.04 -0.31 11.41
CA SER A 353 -16.91 0.52 10.97
C SER A 353 -17.29 1.98 10.78
N GLY A 354 -18.56 2.29 10.50
CA GLY A 354 -19.02 3.60 10.04
C GLY A 354 -18.94 3.77 8.52
N ALA A 355 -18.60 2.71 7.78
CA ALA A 355 -18.54 2.68 6.32
C ALA A 355 -19.58 1.73 5.70
N GLU A 356 -20.56 1.27 6.47
CA GLU A 356 -21.61 0.38 5.99
C GLU A 356 -22.35 0.98 4.79
N GLY A 357 -22.48 0.20 3.71
CA GLY A 357 -23.10 0.64 2.46
C GLY A 357 -22.24 1.58 1.60
N LEU A 358 -21.07 2.01 2.09
CA LEU A 358 -20.09 2.77 1.34
C LEU A 358 -19.02 1.86 0.76
N ASP A 359 -18.46 2.25 -0.38
CA ASP A 359 -17.21 1.67 -0.88
C ASP A 359 -15.98 2.35 -0.24
N THR A 360 -14.79 1.93 -0.65
CA THR A 360 -13.53 2.45 -0.10
C THR A 360 -13.33 3.94 -0.35
N TYR A 361 -13.86 4.53 -1.43
CA TYR A 361 -13.77 5.96 -1.69
C TYR A 361 -14.87 6.75 -0.96
N GLY A 362 -16.08 6.21 -0.90
CA GLY A 362 -17.18 6.74 -0.10
C GLY A 362 -16.81 6.89 1.37
N ALA A 363 -16.14 5.89 1.95
CA ALA A 363 -15.62 5.96 3.31
C ALA A 363 -14.61 7.10 3.51
N GLN A 364 -13.72 7.32 2.53
CA GLN A 364 -12.74 8.41 2.57
C GLN A 364 -13.41 9.79 2.51
N ILE A 365 -14.38 9.97 1.61
CA ILE A 365 -15.15 11.21 1.49
C ILE A 365 -16.00 11.47 2.74
N ALA A 366 -16.67 10.45 3.28
CA ALA A 366 -17.43 10.57 4.53
C ALA A 366 -16.53 11.02 5.68
N SER A 367 -15.36 10.38 5.85
CA SER A 367 -14.38 10.79 6.85
C SER A 367 -13.90 12.23 6.66
N LEU A 368 -13.69 12.68 5.43
CA LEU A 368 -13.26 14.06 5.16
C LEU A 368 -14.33 15.08 5.57
N LEU A 369 -15.60 14.78 5.28
CA LEU A 369 -16.72 15.63 5.65
C LEU A 369 -16.88 15.71 7.16
N ASP A 370 -16.70 14.62 7.87
CA ASP A 370 -16.78 14.59 9.34
C ASP A 370 -15.64 15.39 9.98
N ARG A 371 -14.41 15.27 9.47
CA ARG A 371 -13.26 16.13 9.90
C ARG A 371 -13.60 17.61 9.74
N THR A 372 -14.10 18.00 8.57
CA THR A 372 -14.47 19.38 8.27
C THR A 372 -15.56 19.92 9.21
N ARG A 373 -16.55 19.09 9.56
CA ARG A 373 -17.60 19.47 10.53
C ARG A 373 -17.04 19.63 11.94
N ASN A 374 -16.16 18.74 12.36
CA ASN A 374 -15.56 18.78 13.70
C ASN A 374 -14.63 19.99 13.88
N ASP A 375 -13.83 20.33 12.87
CA ASP A 375 -12.95 21.50 12.91
C ASP A 375 -13.75 22.81 13.01
N ARG A 376 -14.89 22.89 12.30
CA ARG A 376 -15.82 24.02 12.45
C ARG A 376 -16.38 24.12 13.86
N ALA A 377 -16.88 23.02 14.42
CA ALA A 377 -17.43 23.02 15.77
C ALA A 377 -16.39 23.43 16.83
N ARG A 378 -15.12 23.05 16.65
CA ARG A 378 -14.01 23.48 17.52
C ARG A 378 -13.72 24.97 17.37
N ASN A 379 -13.66 25.48 16.14
CA ASN A 379 -13.41 26.90 15.88
C ASN A 379 -14.54 27.81 16.39
N ASP A 380 -15.80 27.38 16.25
CA ASP A 380 -16.96 28.11 16.74
C ASP A 380 -16.98 28.18 18.28
N ARG A 381 -16.64 27.08 18.96
CA ARG A 381 -16.46 27.07 20.42
C ARG A 381 -15.35 28.01 20.86
N ALA A 382 -14.16 27.91 20.25
CA ALA A 382 -13.03 28.78 20.58
C ALA A 382 -13.33 30.27 20.33
N ARG A 383 -14.16 30.58 19.33
CA ARG A 383 -14.61 31.96 19.06
C ARG A 383 -15.61 32.44 20.11
N ASN A 384 -16.55 31.59 20.54
CA ASN A 384 -17.51 31.94 21.58
C ASN A 384 -16.83 32.15 22.94
N ASP A 385 -15.85 31.32 23.30
CA ASP A 385 -15.11 31.44 24.56
C ASP A 385 -14.31 32.75 24.64
N ARG A 386 -13.72 33.20 23.51
CA ARG A 386 -13.03 34.51 23.44
C ARG A 386 -13.97 35.71 23.56
N VAL A 387 -15.22 35.56 23.15
CA VAL A 387 -16.25 36.62 23.26
C VAL A 387 -16.81 36.70 24.68
N THR A 388 -16.78 35.61 25.44
CA THR A 388 -17.19 35.59 26.85
C THR A 388 -16.11 36.11 27.80
N ASP A 389 -14.82 35.95 27.49
CA ASP A 389 -13.70 36.49 28.29
C ASP A 389 -13.45 38.00 28.11
N THR A 390 -14.16 38.64 27.17
CA THR A 390 -14.06 40.09 26.90
C THR A 390 -15.27 40.89 27.43
N ARG A 391 -16.06 40.32 28.34
CA ARG A 391 -17.20 41.00 28.98
C ARG A 391 -17.00 41.21 30.47
#